data_AF-A0A835ZAA3-F1
#
_entry.id   AF-A0A835ZAA3-F1
#
_cell.length_a   1.000
_cell.length_b   1.000
_cell.length_c   1.000
_cell.angle_alpha   90.00
_cell.angle_beta   90.00
_cell.angle_gamma   90.00
#
_symmetry.space_group_name_H-M   'P 1'
#
loop_
_entity.id
_entity.type
_entity.pdbx_description
1 polymer ?
#
loop_
_entity_poly.entity_id
_entity_poly.type
_entity_poly.pdbx_seq_one_letter_code
_entity_poly.pdbx_strand_id
1 'polypeptide(L)'
;MRTGLSRQLEAWPGLLRDLLTALLQLAAFQSAVWDRLDACAEALLPIIVCDQHGYQALATALVEQQSPDARPRLAAALHALVTDNGLTMDLKRDTRRRFVENLRRFAGDVRAFLMVR
;
A
#
# COMPACT_ATOMS: atom_id res chain seq x y z
N MET A 1 -27.46 10.94 -7.18
CA MET A 1 -26.37 11.66 -7.88
C MET A 1 -25.11 10.81 -7.76
N ARG A 2 -24.67 10.14 -8.85
CA ARG A 2 -23.40 9.38 -8.85
C ARG A 2 -22.26 10.39 -8.99
N THR A 3 -21.35 10.41 -8.01
CA THR A 3 -20.23 11.35 -7.91
C THR A 3 -19.24 11.15 -9.07
N GLY A 4 -18.52 12.20 -9.49
CA GLY A 4 -17.63 12.15 -10.66
C GLY A 4 -16.60 11.00 -10.63
N LEU A 5 -16.17 10.60 -9.43
CA LEU A 5 -15.23 9.50 -9.20
C LEU A 5 -15.77 8.13 -9.63
N SER A 6 -17.06 7.83 -9.43
CA SER A 6 -17.64 6.55 -9.86
C SER A 6 -17.74 6.44 -11.38
N ARG A 7 -17.99 7.55 -12.08
CA ARG A 7 -17.99 7.60 -13.55
C ARG A 7 -16.57 7.43 -14.13
N GLN A 8 -15.56 7.98 -13.46
CA GLN A 8 -14.15 7.82 -13.88
C GLN A 8 -13.64 6.40 -13.61
N LEU A 9 -14.08 5.75 -12.54
CA LEU A 9 -13.77 4.34 -12.25
C LEU A 9 -14.44 3.38 -13.25
N GLU A 10 -15.66 3.67 -13.70
CA GLU A 10 -16.33 2.91 -14.78
C GLU A 10 -15.57 3.05 -16.12
N ALA A 11 -14.97 4.21 -16.40
CA ALA A 11 -14.19 4.46 -17.60
C ALA A 11 -12.76 3.87 -17.55
N TRP A 12 -12.20 3.67 -16.35
CA TRP A 12 -10.83 3.20 -16.13
C TRP A 12 -10.79 2.16 -15.00
N PRO A 13 -11.21 0.91 -15.26
CA PRO A 13 -11.38 -0.11 -14.23
C PRO A 13 -10.07 -0.49 -13.52
N GLY A 14 -8.91 -0.19 -14.11
CA GLY A 14 -7.59 -0.42 -13.52
C GLY A 14 -7.02 0.75 -12.70
N LEU A 15 -7.62 1.93 -12.75
CA LEU A 15 -7.03 3.17 -12.22
C LEU A 15 -6.64 3.04 -10.74
N LEU A 16 -7.52 2.44 -9.93
CA LEU A 16 -7.32 2.30 -8.49
C LEU A 16 -6.14 1.38 -8.17
N ARG A 17 -6.04 0.24 -8.88
CA ARG A 17 -4.92 -0.69 -8.80
C ARG A 17 -3.62 -0.04 -9.29
N ASP A 18 -3.66 0.70 -10.38
CA ASP A 18 -2.47 1.31 -10.97
C ASP A 18 -1.94 2.44 -10.06
N LEU A 19 -2.83 3.24 -9.46
CA LEU A 19 -2.48 4.22 -8.42
C LEU A 19 -1.92 3.55 -7.16
N LEU A 20 -2.55 2.48 -6.69
CA LEU A 20 -2.06 1.69 -5.56
C LEU A 20 -0.65 1.15 -5.83
N THR A 21 -0.42 0.65 -7.04
CA THR A 21 0.89 0.15 -7.48
C THR A 21 1.94 1.24 -7.45
N ALA A 22 1.64 2.39 -8.08
CA ALA A 22 2.57 3.53 -8.12
C ALA A 22 2.91 4.03 -6.71
N LEU A 23 1.93 4.12 -5.81
CA LEU A 23 2.13 4.58 -4.44
C LEU A 23 2.91 3.58 -3.59
N LEU A 24 2.66 2.27 -3.72
CA LEU A 24 3.43 1.23 -3.02
C LEU A 24 4.89 1.18 -3.50
N GLN A 25 5.11 1.29 -4.81
CA GLN A 25 6.47 1.35 -5.38
C GLN A 25 7.20 2.62 -4.92
N LEU A 26 6.51 3.77 -4.91
CA LEU A 26 7.05 5.03 -4.40
C LEU A 26 7.47 4.88 -2.93
N ALA A 27 6.59 4.34 -2.08
CA ALA A 27 6.86 4.13 -0.65
C ALA A 27 8.00 3.13 -0.39
N ALA A 28 8.11 2.06 -1.19
CA ALA A 28 9.11 1.01 -1.00
C ALA A 28 10.50 1.37 -1.52
N PHE A 29 10.60 2.10 -2.63
CA PHE A 29 11.87 2.20 -3.39
C PHE A 29 12.49 3.59 -3.45
N GLN A 30 11.76 4.66 -3.10
CA GLN A 30 12.32 6.01 -3.24
C GLN A 30 12.81 6.55 -1.89
N SER A 31 14.12 6.79 -1.78
CA SER A 31 14.77 7.30 -0.57
C SER A 31 14.28 8.69 -0.14
N ALA A 32 13.77 9.50 -1.07
CA ALA A 32 13.17 10.81 -0.79
C ALA A 32 11.74 10.73 -0.22
N VAL A 33 11.15 9.54 -0.13
CA VAL A 33 9.74 9.38 0.28
C VAL A 33 9.56 9.38 1.79
N TRP A 34 10.62 9.25 2.59
CA TRP A 34 10.51 9.33 4.06
C TRP A 34 9.80 10.60 4.54
N ASP A 35 10.03 11.74 3.88
CA ASP A 35 9.37 13.03 4.17
C ASP A 35 7.93 13.10 3.64
N ARG A 36 7.54 12.16 2.77
CA ARG A 36 6.24 12.09 2.09
C ARG A 36 5.41 10.88 2.49
N LEU A 37 5.89 10.03 3.40
CA LEU A 37 5.18 8.81 3.80
C LEU A 37 3.80 9.12 4.38
N ASP A 38 3.65 10.23 5.09
CA ASP A 38 2.36 10.62 5.67
C ASP A 38 1.35 10.98 4.55
N ALA A 39 1.78 11.76 3.55
CA ALA A 39 0.95 12.07 2.40
C ALA A 39 0.64 10.82 1.54
N CYS A 40 1.60 9.90 1.40
CA CYS A 40 1.39 8.63 0.72
C CYS A 40 0.37 7.78 1.48
N ALA A 41 0.46 7.72 2.81
CA ALA A 41 -0.47 7.00 3.67
C ALA A 41 -1.90 7.57 3.55
N GLU A 42 -2.04 8.90 3.53
CA GLU A 42 -3.33 9.56 3.33
C GLU A 42 -3.96 9.27 1.97
N ALA A 43 -3.16 9.05 0.93
CA ALA A 43 -3.62 8.66 -0.39
C ALA A 43 -3.91 7.15 -0.50
N LEU A 44 -3.07 6.31 0.10
CA LEU A 44 -3.12 4.85 0.03
C LEU A 44 -4.31 4.26 0.80
N LEU A 45 -4.53 4.71 2.04
CA LEU A 45 -5.55 4.10 2.90
C LEU A 45 -6.97 4.15 2.28
N PRO A 46 -7.45 5.29 1.76
CA PRO A 46 -8.75 5.35 1.09
C PRO A 46 -8.87 4.39 -0.10
N ILE A 47 -7.81 4.26 -0.89
CA ILE A 47 -7.76 3.37 -2.05
C ILE A 47 -7.89 1.91 -1.59
N ILE A 48 -7.13 1.51 -0.58
CA ILE A 48 -7.16 0.15 -0.01
C ILE A 48 -8.52 -0.17 0.60
N VAL A 49 -9.11 0.78 1.34
CA VAL A 49 -10.45 0.60 1.93
C VAL A 49 -11.52 0.45 0.85
N CYS A 50 -11.41 1.20 -0.26
CA CYS A 50 -12.33 1.11 -1.39
C CYS A 50 -12.19 -0.18 -2.20
N ASP A 51 -11.00 -0.78 -2.27
CA ASP A 51 -10.74 -1.99 -3.04
C ASP A 51 -9.69 -2.91 -2.39
N GLN A 52 -10.15 -3.62 -1.36
CA GLN A 52 -9.33 -4.59 -0.64
C GLN A 52 -8.93 -5.77 -1.52
N HIS A 53 -9.79 -6.18 -2.46
CA HIS A 53 -9.46 -7.25 -3.39
C HIS A 53 -8.34 -6.82 -4.35
N GLY A 54 -8.43 -5.62 -4.90
CA GLY A 54 -7.37 -5.04 -5.74
C GLY A 54 -6.05 -4.93 -5.00
N TYR A 55 -6.08 -4.54 -3.72
CA TYR A 55 -4.90 -4.57 -2.86
C TYR A 55 -4.32 -5.98 -2.72
N GLN A 56 -5.15 -6.96 -2.38
CA GLN A 56 -4.68 -8.34 -2.19
C GLN A 56 -4.11 -8.94 -3.48
N ALA A 57 -4.75 -8.72 -4.62
CA ALA A 57 -4.27 -9.18 -5.92
C ALA A 57 -2.92 -8.56 -6.29
N LEU A 58 -2.78 -7.25 -6.05
CA LEU A 58 -1.52 -6.55 -6.28
C LEU A 58 -0.41 -7.04 -5.34
N ALA A 59 -0.73 -7.23 -4.05
CA ALA A 59 0.22 -7.73 -3.07
C ALA A 59 0.77 -9.11 -3.47
N THR A 60 -0.10 -10.02 -3.90
CA THR A 60 0.29 -11.33 -4.44
C THR A 60 1.19 -11.18 -5.66
N ALA A 61 0.81 -10.35 -6.64
CA ALA A 61 1.61 -10.14 -7.85
C ALA A 61 3.00 -9.57 -7.55
N LEU A 62 3.11 -8.64 -6.60
CA LEU A 62 4.40 -8.07 -6.17
C LEU A 62 5.30 -9.11 -5.50
N VAL A 63 4.73 -10.00 -4.68
CA VAL A 63 5.44 -11.11 -4.03
C VAL A 63 5.95 -12.09 -5.07
N GLU A 64 5.13 -12.47 -6.05
CA GLU A 64 5.52 -13.43 -7.10
C GLU A 64 6.70 -12.94 -7.96
N GLN A 65 6.82 -11.62 -8.14
CA GLN A 65 7.91 -10.98 -8.89
C GLN A 65 9.26 -10.95 -8.13
N GLN A 66 9.27 -11.25 -6.83
CA GLN A 66 10.52 -11.26 -6.06
C GLN A 66 11.28 -12.58 -6.16
N SER A 67 12.58 -12.52 -5.83
CA SER A 67 13.41 -13.71 -5.62
C SER A 67 12.82 -14.60 -4.51
N PRO A 68 12.95 -15.94 -4.60
CA PRO A 68 12.35 -16.87 -3.64
C PRO A 68 12.63 -16.53 -2.17
N ASP A 69 13.84 -16.05 -1.86
CA ASP A 69 14.27 -15.70 -0.51
C ASP A 69 13.58 -14.43 0.04
N ALA A 70 13.19 -13.51 -0.84
CA ALA A 70 12.53 -12.26 -0.48
C ALA A 70 11.00 -12.37 -0.41
N ARG A 71 10.39 -13.37 -1.08
CA ARG A 71 8.93 -13.59 -1.10
C ARG A 71 8.27 -13.64 0.28
N PRO A 72 8.71 -14.49 1.24
CA PRO A 72 8.03 -14.60 2.53
C PRO A 72 8.14 -13.30 3.35
N ARG A 73 9.27 -12.59 3.22
CA ARG A 73 9.50 -11.30 3.90
C ARG A 73 8.59 -10.22 3.35
N LEU A 74 8.50 -10.09 2.02
CA LEU A 74 7.61 -9.10 1.40
C LEU A 74 6.14 -9.42 1.65
N ALA A 75 5.74 -10.70 1.61
CA ALA A 75 4.37 -11.11 1.91
C ALA A 75 3.98 -10.75 3.36
N ALA A 76 4.88 -11.00 4.33
CA ALA A 76 4.65 -10.62 5.71
C ALA A 76 4.55 -9.10 5.89
N ALA A 77 5.43 -8.33 5.24
CA ALA A 77 5.41 -6.86 5.31
C ALA A 77 4.12 -6.26 4.73
N LEU A 78 3.67 -6.76 3.57
CA LEU A 78 2.40 -6.34 2.95
C LEU A 78 1.18 -6.76 3.79
N HIS A 79 1.23 -7.92 4.43
CA HIS A 79 0.15 -8.31 5.34
C HIS A 79 0.09 -7.37 6.55
N ALA A 80 1.23 -7.20 7.24
CA ALA A 80 1.36 -6.32 8.41
C ALA A 80 0.92 -4.87 8.12
N LEU A 81 1.19 -4.37 6.90
CA LEU A 81 0.78 -3.03 6.47
C LEU A 81 -0.72 -2.75 6.74
N VAL A 82 -1.58 -3.77 6.54
CA VAL A 82 -3.04 -3.64 6.65
C VAL A 82 -3.65 -4.39 7.85
N THR A 83 -2.88 -5.13 8.64
CA THR A 83 -3.40 -5.89 9.79
C THR A 83 -2.79 -5.53 11.14
N ASP A 84 -1.59 -4.96 11.18
CA ASP A 84 -0.90 -4.64 12.44
C ASP A 84 -1.52 -3.43 13.14
N ASN A 85 -1.13 -3.23 14.41
CA ASN A 85 -1.53 -2.10 15.25
C ASN A 85 -3.05 -1.96 15.47
N GLY A 86 -3.78 -3.07 15.32
CA GLY A 86 -5.24 -3.08 15.43
C GLY A 86 -5.90 -2.19 14.38
N LEU A 87 -5.30 -2.10 13.19
CA LEU A 87 -5.86 -1.36 12.07
C LEU A 87 -7.22 -1.98 11.68
N THR A 88 -8.22 -1.12 11.54
CA THR A 88 -9.52 -1.50 10.95
C THR A 88 -9.58 -1.01 9.50
N MET A 89 -10.41 -1.63 8.68
CA MET A 89 -10.63 -1.16 7.30
C MET A 89 -11.68 -0.05 7.26
N ASP A 90 -11.39 1.08 7.91
CA ASP A 90 -12.21 2.29 7.91
C ASP A 90 -11.36 3.56 7.71
N LEU A 91 -11.99 4.73 7.65
CA LEU A 91 -11.31 6.01 7.40
C LEU A 91 -11.27 6.94 8.62
N LYS A 92 -11.43 6.39 9.82
CA LYS A 92 -11.34 7.16 11.06
C LYS A 92 -9.93 7.72 11.26
N ARG A 93 -9.82 8.78 12.06
CA ARG A 93 -8.54 9.44 12.35
C ARG A 93 -7.53 8.49 12.98
N ASP A 94 -7.95 7.66 13.94
CA ASP A 94 -7.07 6.70 14.59
C ASP A 94 -6.54 5.65 13.60
N THR A 95 -7.39 5.18 12.70
CA THR A 95 -7.02 4.23 11.63
C THR A 95 -6.00 4.84 10.68
N ARG A 96 -6.19 6.10 10.27
CA ARG A 96 -5.21 6.84 9.46
C ARG A 96 -3.85 6.93 10.15
N ARG A 97 -3.83 7.28 11.45
CA ARG A 97 -2.59 7.37 12.23
C ARG A 97 -1.87 6.02 12.31
N ARG A 98 -2.61 4.95 12.62
CA ARG A 98 -2.06 3.58 12.67
C ARG A 98 -1.53 3.14 11.31
N PHE A 99 -2.21 3.49 10.22
CA PHE A 99 -1.76 3.15 8.88
C PHE A 99 -0.44 3.86 8.52
N VAL A 100 -0.28 5.13 8.90
CA VAL A 100 0.99 5.86 8.75
C VAL A 100 2.12 5.14 9.47
N GLU A 101 1.90 4.70 10.70
CA GLU A 101 2.88 3.93 11.48
C GLU A 101 3.23 2.61 10.80
N ASN A 102 2.23 1.86 10.32
CA ASN A 102 2.42 0.63 9.57
C ASN A 102 3.23 0.87 8.27
N LEU A 103 2.93 1.95 7.54
CA LEU A 103 3.61 2.29 6.29
C LEU A 103 5.08 2.68 6.52
N ARG A 104 5.37 3.43 7.60
CA ARG A 104 6.75 3.77 7.99
C ARG A 104 7.56 2.52 8.31
N ARG A 105 6.97 1.58 9.05
CA ARG A 105 7.61 0.29 9.34
C ARG A 105 7.83 -0.53 8.06
N PHE A 106 6.80 -0.65 7.23
CA PHE A 106 6.89 -1.32 5.93
C PHE A 106 8.03 -0.77 5.07
N ALA A 107 8.13 0.56 4.92
CA ALA A 107 9.19 1.20 4.15
C ALA A 107 10.60 0.91 4.72
N GLY A 108 10.73 0.85 6.04
CA GLY A 108 11.96 0.46 6.72
C GLY A 108 12.35 -1.00 6.43
N ASP A 109 11.41 -1.92 6.66
CA ASP A 109 11.61 -3.36 6.49
C ASP A 109 11.96 -3.69 5.03
N VAL A 110 11.16 -3.22 4.08
CA VAL A 110 11.33 -3.50 2.64
C VAL A 110 12.64 -2.94 2.11
N ARG A 111 13.03 -1.72 2.52
CA ARG A 111 14.31 -1.15 2.13
C ARG A 111 15.49 -1.98 2.62
N ALA A 112 15.40 -2.51 3.85
CA ALA A 112 16.50 -3.26 4.47
C ALA A 112 16.83 -4.58 3.75
N PHE A 113 15.88 -5.21 3.05
CA PHE A 113 16.14 -6.46 2.33
C PHE A 113 16.02 -6.36 0.79
N LEU A 114 15.48 -5.27 0.23
CA LEU A 114 15.49 -5.03 -1.22
C LEU A 114 16.68 -4.17 -1.69
N MET A 115 17.29 -3.35 -0.82
CA MET A 115 18.55 -2.65 -1.15
C MET A 115 19.80 -3.51 -0.95
N VAL A 116 19.68 -4.70 -0.33
CA VAL A 116 20.78 -5.67 -0.24
C VAL A 116 20.80 -6.46 -1.55
N ARG A 117 21.43 -5.87 -2.57
CA ARG A 117 21.95 -6.59 -3.74
C ARG A 117 23.46 -6.52 -3.73
#